data_AF-A0A437AG21-F1
#
_entry.id   AF-A0A437AG21-F1
#
_cell.length_a   1.000
_cell.length_b   1.000
_cell.length_c   1.000
_cell.angle_alpha   90.00
_cell.angle_beta   90.00
_cell.angle_gamma   90.00
#
_symmetry.space_group_name_H-M   'P 1'
#
loop_
_entity.id
_entity.type
_entity.pdbx_description
1 polymer ?
#
loop_
_entity_poly.entity_id
_entity_poly.type
_entity_poly.pdbx_seq_one_letter_code
_entity_poly.pdbx_strand_id
1 'polypeptide(L)'
;MSSPSPILTDEPGIEELQQQIHTLTKLRASHQASLLSLRSTKSLKDHLSSSSSSSQTKISISPSLHISDKNLNDILLTRSAEITTDRQEWTREALYRMSGLTKFSVTDPSFPDQNLTGIRIEVMADGKFGTPYYLFLKPYDDTPKPTPDDPSPAEVPSDTHLQLHRHTVPAFFVQSLNILAEKYLPPPPRMQNLDRFVRDARHFLVLHYLRRSRLARIKDEVTQNLPDSGSDTAPISDIYVSEFTIDPEARLVEVRWLDTNVHITTKRQAWIALTEEGGIEGLIVKEDNRRILHMEMQIKGTDWVRGATDSMDWIPGLFQRLKWSSHPL
;
A
#
# COMPACT_ATOMS: atom_id res chain seq x y z
N MET A 1 -64.08 -55.51 -10.57
CA MET A 1 -63.10 -54.84 -11.45
C MET A 1 -63.53 -53.40 -11.64
N SER A 2 -62.84 -52.46 -11.00
CA SER A 2 -62.70 -51.04 -11.42
C SER A 2 -61.73 -50.39 -10.45
N SER A 3 -60.62 -49.91 -11.01
CA SER A 3 -59.43 -49.41 -10.34
C SER A 3 -59.66 -48.05 -9.66
N PRO A 4 -59.03 -47.75 -8.52
CA PRO A 4 -58.87 -46.38 -8.06
C PRO A 4 -57.61 -45.75 -8.66
N SER A 5 -57.76 -44.53 -9.18
CA SER A 5 -56.69 -43.66 -9.67
C SER A 5 -55.77 -43.18 -8.53
N PRO A 6 -54.47 -42.96 -8.76
CA PRO A 6 -53.59 -42.38 -7.75
C PRO A 6 -53.73 -40.86 -7.68
N ILE A 7 -53.80 -40.36 -6.45
CA ILE A 7 -53.78 -38.94 -6.10
C ILE A 7 -52.35 -38.41 -6.31
N LEU A 8 -52.18 -37.42 -7.18
CA LEU A 8 -50.98 -36.60 -7.30
C LEU A 8 -50.93 -35.63 -6.11
N THR A 9 -49.98 -35.81 -5.21
CA THR A 9 -49.53 -34.78 -4.27
C THR A 9 -48.20 -34.24 -4.77
N ASP A 10 -48.22 -33.10 -5.46
CA ASP A 10 -47.06 -32.24 -5.69
C ASP A 10 -46.67 -31.58 -4.35
N GLU A 11 -45.91 -32.31 -3.54
CA GLU A 11 -45.15 -31.73 -2.44
C GLU A 11 -43.83 -31.20 -3.03
N PRO A 12 -43.58 -29.87 -3.05
CA PRO A 12 -42.31 -29.34 -3.51
C PRO A 12 -41.19 -29.91 -2.63
N GLY A 13 -40.19 -30.52 -3.28
CA GLY A 13 -39.08 -31.18 -2.59
C GLY A 13 -38.41 -30.23 -1.61
N ILE A 14 -38.03 -30.75 -0.44
CA ILE A 14 -37.41 -29.99 0.66
C ILE A 14 -36.21 -29.14 0.18
N GLU A 15 -35.52 -29.58 -0.86
CA GLU A 15 -34.40 -28.86 -1.49
C GLU A 15 -34.81 -27.57 -2.20
N GLU A 16 -35.98 -27.55 -2.86
CA GLU A 16 -36.51 -26.37 -3.55
C GLU A 16 -36.92 -25.28 -2.55
N LEU A 17 -37.54 -25.69 -1.43
CA LEU A 17 -37.85 -24.80 -0.32
C LEU A 17 -36.59 -24.21 0.33
N GLN A 18 -35.52 -25.00 0.47
CA GLN A 18 -34.24 -24.52 1.00
C GLN A 18 -33.59 -23.49 0.06
N GLN A 19 -33.63 -23.71 -1.26
CA GLN A 19 -33.15 -22.74 -2.24
C GLN A 19 -33.98 -21.45 -2.23
N GLN A 20 -35.30 -21.56 -2.07
CA GLN A 20 -36.18 -20.41 -1.97
C GLN A 20 -35.94 -19.59 -0.69
N ILE A 21 -35.69 -20.26 0.45
CA ILE A 21 -35.29 -19.58 1.69
C ILE A 21 -33.94 -18.88 1.51
N HIS A 22 -32.98 -19.50 0.84
CA HIS A 22 -31.66 -18.89 0.61
C HIS A 22 -31.75 -17.66 -0.30
N THR A 23 -32.56 -17.71 -1.36
CA THR A 23 -32.76 -16.56 -2.25
C THR A 23 -33.50 -15.41 -1.55
N LEU A 24 -34.56 -15.71 -0.79
CA LEU A 24 -35.30 -14.70 -0.04
C LEU A 24 -34.46 -14.07 1.09
N THR A 25 -33.63 -14.85 1.77
CA THR A 25 -32.72 -14.31 2.80
C THR A 25 -31.63 -13.42 2.20
N LYS A 26 -31.07 -13.80 1.04
CA LYS A 26 -30.13 -12.96 0.28
C LYS A 26 -30.78 -11.65 -0.17
N LEU A 27 -32.02 -11.71 -0.67
CA LEU A 27 -32.78 -10.54 -1.11
C LEU A 27 -33.14 -9.63 0.07
N ARG A 28 -33.56 -10.21 1.21
CA ARG A 28 -33.79 -9.48 2.46
C ARG A 28 -32.52 -8.79 2.96
N ALA A 29 -31.38 -9.48 2.95
CA ALA A 29 -30.10 -8.90 3.34
C ALA A 29 -29.69 -7.73 2.42
N SER A 30 -29.90 -7.87 1.11
CA SER A 30 -29.67 -6.79 0.13
C SER A 30 -30.57 -5.58 0.38
N HIS A 31 -31.87 -5.80 0.62
CA HIS A 31 -32.81 -4.73 0.91
C HIS A 31 -32.52 -4.07 2.26
N GLN A 32 -32.12 -4.85 3.27
CA GLN A 32 -31.71 -4.34 4.58
C GLN A 32 -30.43 -3.52 4.48
N ALA A 33 -29.42 -3.96 3.71
CA ALA A 33 -28.21 -3.18 3.43
C ALA A 33 -28.52 -1.88 2.67
N SER A 34 -29.44 -1.94 1.70
CA SER A 34 -29.94 -0.75 0.99
C SER A 34 -30.64 0.23 1.94
N LEU A 35 -31.56 -0.24 2.78
CA LEU A 35 -32.26 0.59 3.77
C LEU A 35 -31.33 1.16 4.85
N LEU A 36 -30.32 0.40 5.28
CA LEU A 36 -29.27 0.86 6.19
C LEU A 36 -28.30 1.84 5.51
N SER A 37 -28.11 1.78 4.19
CA SER A 37 -27.37 2.82 3.46
C SER A 37 -28.18 4.13 3.34
N LEU A 38 -29.52 4.03 3.37
CA LEU A 38 -30.45 5.16 3.26
C LEU A 38 -30.75 5.88 4.59
N ARG A 39 -30.47 5.24 5.73
CA ARG A 39 -30.64 5.75 7.12
C ARG A 39 -29.28 5.57 7.84
N SER A 40 -28.55 6.54 8.37
CA SER A 40 -29.00 7.29 9.54
C SER A 40 -28.00 8.32 10.11
N THR A 41 -26.94 8.78 9.43
CA THR A 41 -25.94 9.65 10.11
C THR A 41 -25.85 11.06 9.54
N LYS A 42 -25.87 11.24 8.21
CA LYS A 42 -25.72 12.56 7.59
C LYS A 42 -26.96 13.44 7.75
N SER A 43 -28.16 12.93 7.42
CA SER A 43 -29.43 13.70 7.58
C SER A 43 -29.78 14.03 9.04
N LEU A 44 -29.52 13.12 9.99
CA LEU A 44 -29.69 13.41 11.43
C LEU A 44 -28.66 14.43 11.92
N LYS A 45 -27.40 14.33 11.46
CA LYS A 45 -26.37 15.34 11.75
C LYS A 45 -26.73 16.69 11.14
N ASP A 46 -27.18 16.75 9.89
CA ASP A 46 -27.56 17.99 9.22
C ASP A 46 -28.80 18.62 9.87
N HIS A 47 -29.77 17.82 10.32
CA HIS A 47 -30.90 18.30 11.12
C HIS A 47 -30.50 18.76 12.53
N LEU A 48 -29.55 18.09 13.19
CA LEU A 48 -29.03 18.52 14.50
C LEU A 48 -28.13 19.76 14.40
N SER A 49 -27.39 19.90 13.29
CA SER A 49 -26.51 21.04 12.99
C SER A 49 -27.32 22.28 12.57
N SER A 50 -28.40 22.09 11.80
CA SER A 50 -29.33 23.17 11.47
C SER A 50 -30.22 23.57 12.65
N SER A 51 -30.63 22.62 13.51
CA SER A 51 -31.43 22.90 14.70
C SER A 51 -30.64 23.54 15.86
N SER A 52 -29.32 23.52 15.83
CA SER A 52 -28.47 24.18 16.85
C SER A 52 -28.16 25.64 16.56
N SER A 53 -28.59 26.16 15.40
CA SER A 53 -28.34 27.55 14.99
C SER A 53 -29.50 28.51 15.30
N SER A 54 -30.65 28.02 15.76
CA SER A 54 -31.82 28.86 16.08
C SER A 54 -32.20 28.73 17.56
N SER A 55 -31.68 29.65 18.38
CA SER A 55 -32.21 29.89 19.71
C SER A 55 -33.61 30.52 19.60
N GLN A 56 -34.52 30.07 20.49
CA GLN A 56 -35.87 30.60 20.79
C GLN A 56 -37.04 30.15 19.88
N THR A 57 -37.81 29.14 20.30
CA THR A 57 -39.12 29.29 20.99
C THR A 57 -39.93 27.98 21.04
N LYS A 58 -40.43 27.68 22.24
CA LYS A 58 -41.65 26.94 22.64
C LYS A 58 -42.10 25.71 21.83
N ILE A 59 -41.98 24.58 22.51
CA ILE A 59 -42.63 23.28 22.28
C ILE A 59 -44.14 23.46 22.09
N SER A 60 -44.66 22.99 20.95
CA SER A 60 -46.06 22.57 20.79
C SER A 60 -46.07 21.24 20.03
N ILE A 61 -46.56 20.21 20.69
CA ILE A 61 -46.64 18.84 20.19
C ILE A 61 -48.04 18.63 19.62
N SER A 62 -48.10 18.39 18.30
CA SER A 62 -48.82 17.29 17.61
C SER A 62 -49.62 17.74 16.35
N PRO A 63 -50.13 16.81 15.50
CA PRO A 63 -49.35 16.19 14.43
C PRO A 63 -50.10 16.19 13.08
N SER A 64 -49.43 16.55 11.98
CA SER A 64 -49.66 15.95 10.65
C SER A 64 -48.71 16.63 9.68
N LEU A 65 -47.54 16.01 9.49
CA LEU A 65 -46.73 16.26 8.32
C LEU A 65 -47.51 15.70 7.12
N HIS A 66 -48.45 16.47 6.60
CA HIS A 66 -49.04 16.24 5.29
C HIS A 66 -48.00 16.62 4.23
N ILE A 67 -46.90 15.85 4.19
CA ILE A 67 -45.98 15.87 3.06
C ILE A 67 -46.82 15.37 1.90
N SER A 68 -47.24 16.27 1.00
CA SER A 68 -47.94 15.83 -0.20
C SER A 68 -47.03 14.84 -0.94
N ASP A 69 -47.59 13.73 -1.43
CA ASP A 69 -46.83 12.67 -2.10
C ASP A 69 -46.00 13.20 -3.28
N LYS A 70 -46.40 14.36 -3.85
CA LYS A 70 -45.64 15.08 -4.89
C LYS A 70 -44.31 15.63 -4.35
N ASN A 71 -44.32 16.25 -3.16
CA ASN A 71 -43.11 16.75 -2.51
C ASN A 71 -42.20 15.61 -2.05
N LEU A 72 -42.77 14.47 -1.61
CA LEU A 72 -41.96 13.32 -1.23
C LEU A 72 -41.22 12.72 -2.44
N ASN A 73 -41.91 12.57 -3.57
CA ASN A 73 -41.29 12.06 -4.79
C ASN A 73 -40.21 12.99 -5.33
N ASP A 74 -40.41 14.32 -5.29
CA ASP A 74 -39.39 15.29 -5.71
C ASP A 74 -38.17 15.30 -4.78
N ILE A 75 -38.38 15.16 -3.47
CA ILE A 75 -37.29 15.00 -2.49
C ILE A 75 -36.54 13.68 -2.72
N LEU A 76 -37.26 12.58 -2.97
CA LEU A 76 -36.65 11.29 -3.26
C LEU A 76 -35.87 11.30 -4.58
N LEU A 77 -36.39 11.96 -5.61
CA LEU A 77 -35.73 12.09 -6.90
C LEU A 77 -34.47 12.94 -6.78
N THR A 78 -34.55 14.11 -6.14
CA THR A 78 -33.39 14.99 -5.89
C THR A 78 -32.31 14.26 -5.11
N ARG A 79 -32.70 13.55 -4.04
CA ARG A 79 -31.77 12.77 -3.23
C ARG A 79 -31.18 11.57 -3.98
N SER A 80 -31.97 10.92 -4.83
CA SER A 80 -31.46 9.85 -5.68
C SER A 80 -30.44 10.39 -6.68
N ALA A 81 -30.67 11.59 -7.23
CA ALA A 81 -29.74 12.27 -8.10
C ALA A 81 -28.44 12.63 -7.34
N GLU A 82 -28.52 13.21 -6.15
CA GLU A 82 -27.36 13.50 -5.28
C GLU A 82 -26.55 12.24 -4.95
N ILE A 83 -27.20 11.12 -4.62
CA ILE A 83 -26.50 9.86 -4.36
C ILE A 83 -25.80 9.35 -5.62
N THR A 84 -26.44 9.51 -6.79
CA THR A 84 -25.79 9.11 -8.05
C THR A 84 -24.61 10.00 -8.39
N THR A 85 -24.68 11.31 -8.14
CA THR A 85 -23.55 12.23 -8.38
C THR A 85 -22.42 11.94 -7.41
N ASP A 86 -22.71 11.77 -6.11
CA ASP A 86 -21.70 11.40 -5.09
C ASP A 86 -21.00 10.09 -5.47
N ARG A 87 -21.77 9.08 -5.92
CA ARG A 87 -21.22 7.81 -6.37
C ARG A 87 -20.36 7.97 -7.62
N GLN A 88 -20.78 8.80 -8.57
CA GLN A 88 -20.01 9.09 -9.78
C GLN A 88 -18.70 9.80 -9.44
N GLU A 89 -18.74 10.78 -8.54
CA GLU A 89 -17.55 11.51 -8.06
C GLU A 89 -16.58 10.58 -7.35
N TRP A 90 -17.07 9.74 -6.45
CA TRP A 90 -16.25 8.74 -5.78
C TRP A 90 -15.62 7.75 -6.76
N THR A 91 -16.40 7.27 -7.73
CA THR A 91 -15.90 6.35 -8.78
C THR A 91 -14.82 7.03 -9.62
N ARG A 92 -15.01 8.30 -9.96
CA ARG A 92 -14.04 9.12 -10.70
C ARG A 92 -12.77 9.34 -9.89
N GLU A 93 -12.88 9.67 -8.61
CA GLU A 93 -11.73 9.82 -7.71
C GLU A 93 -10.95 8.50 -7.58
N ALA A 94 -11.65 7.38 -7.38
CA ALA A 94 -11.05 6.05 -7.32
C ALA A 94 -10.27 5.73 -8.61
N LEU A 95 -10.84 6.06 -9.78
CA LEU A 95 -10.17 5.89 -11.06
C LEU A 95 -8.91 6.75 -11.18
N TYR A 96 -8.95 8.02 -10.75
CA TYR A 96 -7.75 8.85 -10.71
C TYR A 96 -6.69 8.32 -9.74
N ARG A 97 -7.11 7.76 -8.61
CA ARG A 97 -6.20 7.13 -7.63
C ARG A 97 -5.54 5.87 -8.15
N MET A 98 -6.14 5.17 -9.12
CA MET A 98 -5.48 4.03 -9.76
C MET A 98 -4.16 4.39 -10.46
N SER A 99 -3.94 5.67 -10.79
CA SER A 99 -2.64 6.15 -11.31
C SER A 99 -1.50 6.03 -10.29
N GLY A 100 -1.81 5.89 -9.00
CA GLY A 100 -0.86 5.78 -7.90
C GLY A 100 -0.27 7.11 -7.42
N LEU A 101 -0.61 8.25 -8.05
CA LEU A 101 -0.22 9.58 -7.64
C LEU A 101 -1.41 10.53 -7.71
N THR A 102 -1.83 11.08 -6.57
CA THR A 102 -2.91 12.07 -6.54
C THR A 102 -2.59 13.26 -5.65
N LYS A 103 -3.00 14.44 -6.09
CA LYS A 103 -2.94 15.69 -5.32
C LYS A 103 -4.28 15.94 -4.66
N PHE A 104 -4.27 16.41 -3.41
CA PHE A 104 -5.45 16.82 -2.67
C PHE A 104 -5.13 18.04 -1.78
N SER A 105 -6.15 18.81 -1.41
CA SER A 105 -5.99 19.94 -0.50
C SER A 105 -6.28 19.51 0.94
N VAL A 106 -5.50 20.02 1.89
CA VAL A 106 -5.66 19.74 3.31
C VAL A 106 -5.62 21.03 4.09
N THR A 107 -6.64 21.28 4.91
CA THR A 107 -6.64 22.42 5.82
C THR A 107 -6.01 21.99 7.14
N ASP A 108 -4.94 22.66 7.57
CA ASP A 108 -4.35 22.42 8.88
C ASP A 108 -5.26 23.06 9.95
N PRO A 109 -5.80 22.30 10.92
CA PRO A 109 -6.62 22.88 11.99
C PRO A 109 -5.85 23.89 12.85
N SER A 110 -4.51 23.85 12.85
CA SER A 110 -3.65 24.78 13.59
C SER A 110 -3.53 26.13 12.89
N PHE A 111 -3.69 26.16 11.56
CA PHE A 111 -3.55 27.34 10.70
C PHE A 111 -4.66 27.31 9.64
N PRO A 112 -5.90 27.69 10.01
CA PRO A 112 -7.08 27.53 9.15
C PRO A 112 -6.99 28.34 7.84
N ASP A 113 -6.18 29.40 7.83
CA ASP A 113 -5.99 30.27 6.67
C ASP A 113 -4.99 29.71 5.65
N GLN A 114 -4.25 28.66 6.00
CA GLN A 114 -3.22 28.06 5.13
C GLN A 114 -3.62 26.65 4.69
N ASN A 115 -3.97 26.53 3.41
CA ASN A 115 -4.21 25.23 2.79
C ASN A 115 -2.88 24.55 2.43
N LEU A 116 -2.65 23.38 3.01
CA LEU A 116 -1.54 22.49 2.66
C LEU A 116 -1.88 21.73 1.38
N THR A 117 -0.86 21.58 0.53
CA THR A 117 -0.94 20.68 -0.62
C THR A 117 -0.55 19.28 -0.18
N GLY A 118 -1.53 18.37 -0.14
CA GLY A 118 -1.32 16.95 0.09
C GLY A 118 -1.04 16.19 -1.21
N ILE A 119 -0.09 15.27 -1.17
CA ILE A 119 0.20 14.32 -2.25
C ILE A 119 0.10 12.92 -1.68
N ARG A 120 -0.69 12.08 -2.34
CA ARG A 120 -0.87 10.68 -2.02
C ARG A 120 -0.09 9.85 -3.02
N ILE A 121 0.77 8.97 -2.52
CA ILE A 121 1.55 8.02 -3.29
C ILE A 121 1.06 6.62 -2.92
N GLU A 122 0.48 5.92 -3.88
CA GLU A 122 0.08 4.52 -3.74
C GLU A 122 0.96 3.65 -4.64
N VAL A 123 1.55 2.63 -4.03
CA VAL A 123 2.31 1.60 -4.74
C VAL A 123 1.45 0.36 -4.86
N MET A 124 1.30 -0.14 -6.08
CA MET A 124 0.66 -1.42 -6.34
C MET A 124 1.72 -2.51 -6.28
N ALA A 125 1.50 -3.51 -5.43
CA ALA A 125 2.33 -4.71 -5.32
C ALA A 125 1.40 -5.93 -5.27
N ASP A 126 1.77 -7.00 -5.96
CA ASP A 126 1.03 -8.28 -5.96
C ASP A 126 -0.47 -8.14 -6.32
N GLY A 127 -0.78 -7.24 -7.25
CA GLY A 127 -2.14 -6.98 -7.72
C GLY A 127 -3.04 -6.20 -6.75
N LYS A 128 -2.48 -5.64 -5.66
CA LYS A 128 -3.23 -4.84 -4.68
C LYS A 128 -2.50 -3.52 -4.40
N PHE A 129 -3.27 -2.50 -4.04
CA PHE A 129 -2.70 -1.25 -3.54
C PHE A 129 -2.22 -1.44 -2.10
N GLY A 130 -0.97 -1.08 -1.84
CA GLY A 130 -0.42 -1.03 -0.48
C GLY A 130 -0.93 0.17 0.32
N THR A 131 -0.38 0.35 1.51
CA THR A 131 -0.65 1.52 2.34
C THR A 131 -0.22 2.80 1.61
N PRO A 132 -1.08 3.82 1.50
CA PRO A 132 -0.73 5.09 0.88
C PRO A 132 0.32 5.84 1.71
N TYR A 133 1.28 6.44 1.03
CA TYR A 133 2.19 7.42 1.61
C TYR A 133 1.70 8.82 1.31
N TYR A 134 1.83 9.72 2.28
CA TYR A 134 1.40 11.10 2.17
C TYR A 134 2.61 12.01 2.28
N LEU A 135 2.68 12.99 1.38
CA LEU A 135 3.57 14.14 1.48
C LEU A 135 2.69 15.36 1.67
N PHE A 136 2.96 16.16 2.69
CA PHE A 136 2.28 17.42 2.93
C PHE A 136 3.26 18.55 2.64
N LEU A 137 2.87 19.44 1.73
CA LEU A 137 3.63 20.60 1.32
C LEU A 137 2.94 21.86 1.83
N LYS A 138 3.72 22.77 2.39
CA LYS A 138 3.26 24.11 2.75
C LYS A 138 3.83 25.13 1.75
N PRO A 139 3.15 26.28 1.54
CA PRO A 139 3.76 27.42 0.88
C PRO A 139 5.10 27.78 1.54
N TYR A 140 6.08 28.18 0.73
CA TYR A 140 7.37 28.64 1.24
C TYR A 140 7.16 29.98 1.91
N ASP A 141 7.58 30.04 3.17
CA ASP A 141 7.50 31.22 3.99
C ASP A 141 8.70 32.11 3.66
N ASP A 142 8.47 33.10 2.79
CA ASP A 142 9.43 34.13 2.41
C ASP A 142 9.48 35.27 3.42
N THR A 143 8.84 35.12 4.60
CA THR A 143 9.02 36.10 5.69
C THR A 143 10.50 36.23 6.03
N PRO A 144 11.05 37.46 5.95
CA PRO A 144 12.36 37.73 6.53
C PRO A 144 12.36 37.26 7.98
N LYS A 145 13.43 36.58 8.43
CA LYS A 145 13.58 36.32 9.86
C LYS A 145 13.57 37.66 10.59
N PRO A 146 12.81 37.82 11.68
CA PRO A 146 12.76 39.07 12.42
C PRO A 146 14.18 39.42 12.88
N THR A 147 14.69 40.53 12.33
CA THR A 147 15.94 41.14 12.77
C THR A 147 15.64 42.11 13.91
N PRO A 148 16.62 42.44 14.79
CA PRO A 148 16.43 43.44 15.84
C PRO A 148 15.91 44.79 15.30
N ASP A 149 16.24 45.11 14.05
CA ASP A 149 15.86 46.34 13.35
C ASP A 149 14.47 46.28 12.71
N ASP A 150 13.88 45.09 12.56
CA ASP A 150 12.54 44.87 12.03
C ASP A 150 11.90 43.64 12.70
N PRO A 151 11.20 43.83 13.84
CA PRO A 151 10.69 42.72 14.65
C PRO A 151 9.43 42.08 14.05
N SER A 152 8.84 42.64 13.00
CA SER A 152 7.61 42.14 12.37
C SER A 152 7.62 42.40 10.86
N PRO A 153 8.51 41.74 10.10
CA PRO A 153 8.50 41.87 8.66
C PRO A 153 7.19 41.29 8.11
N ALA A 154 6.55 42.03 7.20
CA ALA A 154 5.28 41.64 6.62
C ALA A 154 5.42 40.31 5.86
N GLU A 155 4.51 39.37 6.11
CA GLU A 155 4.46 38.10 5.39
C GLU A 155 4.15 38.38 3.91
N VAL A 156 5.14 38.13 3.05
CA VAL A 156 4.93 38.11 1.60
C VAL A 156 4.81 36.64 1.21
N PRO A 157 3.59 36.11 1.03
CA PRO A 157 3.43 34.73 0.60
C PRO A 157 4.00 34.57 -0.81
N SER A 158 5.03 33.74 -0.96
CA SER A 158 5.40 33.21 -2.26
C SER A 158 4.45 32.04 -2.57
N ASP A 159 3.24 32.35 -3.05
CA ASP A 159 2.21 31.35 -3.35
C ASP A 159 2.65 30.28 -4.36
N THR A 160 3.78 30.51 -5.05
CA THR A 160 4.34 29.63 -6.07
C THR A 160 5.35 28.61 -5.54
N HIS A 161 5.97 28.83 -4.39
CA HIS A 161 7.03 27.96 -3.88
C HIS A 161 6.48 27.08 -2.77
N LEU A 162 6.85 25.80 -2.79
CA LEU A 162 6.40 24.80 -1.85
C LEU A 162 7.59 24.26 -1.06
N GLN A 163 7.36 23.97 0.21
CA GLN A 163 8.31 23.32 1.09
C GLN A 163 7.69 22.03 1.64
N LEU A 164 8.49 20.97 1.73
CA LEU A 164 8.10 19.73 2.41
C LEU A 164 7.85 20.02 3.89
N HIS A 165 6.61 19.82 4.35
CA HIS A 165 6.20 20.06 5.74
C HIS A 165 6.25 18.77 6.56
N ARG A 166 5.51 17.75 6.13
CA ARG A 166 5.42 16.44 6.82
C ARG A 166 5.30 15.32 5.79
N HIS A 167 5.69 14.11 6.17
CA HIS A 167 5.50 12.94 5.33
C HIS A 167 5.24 11.68 6.16
N THR A 168 4.65 10.66 5.53
CA THR A 168 4.51 9.31 6.13
C THR A 168 5.47 8.28 5.53
N VAL A 169 6.44 8.73 4.71
CA VAL A 169 7.50 7.88 4.14
C VAL A 169 8.34 7.25 5.27
N PRO A 170 8.73 5.96 5.17
CA PRO A 170 9.52 5.27 6.20
C PRO A 170 10.85 5.95 6.52
N ALA A 171 11.30 5.81 7.77
CA ALA A 171 12.48 6.50 8.31
C ALA A 171 13.77 6.26 7.50
N PHE A 172 13.96 5.03 7.02
CA PHE A 172 15.12 4.66 6.20
C PHE A 172 15.17 5.35 4.83
N PHE A 173 14.08 5.99 4.38
CA PHE A 173 14.06 6.79 3.16
C PHE A 173 14.08 8.30 3.40
N VAL A 174 14.08 8.78 4.65
CA VAL A 174 14.01 10.21 4.97
C VAL A 174 15.17 10.98 4.36
N GLN A 175 16.39 10.44 4.44
CA GLN A 175 17.57 11.10 3.90
C GLN A 175 17.45 11.30 2.38
N SER A 176 17.08 10.26 1.63
CA SER A 176 16.87 10.34 0.19
C SER A 176 15.74 11.30 -0.16
N LEU A 177 14.64 11.31 0.61
CA LEU A 177 13.53 12.23 0.40
C LEU A 177 13.93 13.69 0.59
N ASN A 178 14.72 13.99 1.63
CA ASN A 178 15.20 15.36 1.89
C ASN A 178 16.15 15.83 0.79
N ILE A 179 17.06 14.96 0.32
CA ILE A 179 17.94 15.26 -0.82
C ILE A 179 17.13 15.57 -2.08
N LEU A 180 16.06 14.82 -2.34
CA LEU A 180 15.15 15.10 -3.47
C LEU A 180 14.40 16.41 -3.28
N ALA A 181 13.95 16.71 -2.06
CA ALA A 181 13.27 17.96 -1.75
C ALA A 181 14.21 19.16 -1.95
N GLU A 182 15.45 19.11 -1.48
CA GLU A 182 16.43 20.17 -1.71
C GLU A 182 16.75 20.37 -3.19
N LYS A 183 16.80 19.26 -3.95
CA LYS A 183 17.09 19.28 -5.39
C LYS A 183 15.95 19.84 -6.23
N TYR A 184 14.70 19.48 -5.93
CA TYR A 184 13.53 19.77 -6.76
C TYR A 184 12.57 20.81 -6.18
N LEU A 185 12.61 21.04 -4.87
CA LEU A 185 11.88 22.09 -4.16
C LEU A 185 12.88 23.07 -3.50
N PRO A 186 13.82 23.66 -4.27
CA PRO A 186 14.74 24.62 -3.70
C PRO A 186 14.00 25.88 -3.21
N PRO A 187 14.60 26.61 -2.25
CA PRO A 187 14.07 27.91 -1.86
C PRO A 187 14.15 28.90 -3.04
N PRO A 188 13.28 29.92 -3.06
CA PRO A 188 13.34 31.00 -4.03
C PRO A 188 14.72 31.69 -4.01
N PRO A 189 15.19 32.23 -5.16
CA PRO A 189 14.46 32.43 -6.42
C PRO A 189 14.54 31.24 -7.39
N ARG A 190 15.03 30.07 -6.95
CA ARG A 190 15.22 28.92 -7.86
C ARG A 190 13.87 28.33 -8.29
N MET A 191 13.81 27.86 -9.53
CA MET A 191 12.61 27.20 -10.06
C MET A 191 12.41 25.83 -9.42
N GLN A 192 11.19 25.55 -8.96
CA GLN A 192 10.81 24.25 -8.41
C GLN A 192 10.21 23.34 -9.47
N ASN A 193 10.35 22.02 -9.28
CA ASN A 193 9.73 21.01 -10.11
C ASN A 193 9.07 19.94 -9.24
N LEU A 194 7.81 20.21 -8.87
CA LEU A 194 7.04 19.31 -8.03
C LEU A 194 6.80 17.95 -8.70
N ASP A 195 6.48 17.95 -10.00
CA ASP A 195 6.16 16.72 -10.72
C ASP A 195 7.34 15.75 -10.70
N ARG A 196 8.56 16.26 -10.90
CA ARG A 196 9.77 15.43 -10.87
C ARG A 196 10.10 14.96 -9.46
N PHE A 197 9.93 15.82 -8.45
CA PHE A 197 10.06 15.42 -7.05
C PHE A 197 9.17 14.23 -6.70
N VAL A 198 7.88 14.33 -7.03
CA VAL A 198 6.89 13.29 -6.70
C VAL A 198 7.13 12.01 -7.50
N ARG A 199 7.50 12.12 -8.78
CA ARG A 199 7.84 10.96 -9.62
C ARG A 199 9.05 10.21 -9.07
N ASP A 200 10.12 10.92 -8.72
CA ASP A 200 11.33 10.31 -8.16
C ASP A 200 11.01 9.70 -6.78
N ALA A 201 10.29 10.40 -5.90
CA ALA A 201 9.85 9.86 -4.61
C ALA A 201 9.03 8.57 -4.75
N ARG A 202 8.09 8.54 -5.71
CA ARG A 202 7.35 7.30 -6.03
C ARG A 202 8.25 6.22 -6.60
N HIS A 203 9.19 6.58 -7.48
CA HIS A 203 10.11 5.62 -8.08
C HIS A 203 10.90 4.86 -7.01
N PHE A 204 11.44 5.56 -6.00
CA PHE A 204 12.13 4.93 -4.87
C PHE A 204 11.24 3.96 -4.09
N LEU A 205 10.00 4.36 -3.79
CA LEU A 205 9.04 3.49 -3.10
C LEU A 205 8.72 2.25 -3.94
N VAL A 206 8.44 2.42 -5.24
CA VAL A 206 8.15 1.32 -6.16
C VAL A 206 9.32 0.35 -6.23
N LEU A 207 10.55 0.84 -6.38
CA LEU A 207 11.75 0.00 -6.38
C LEU A 207 11.87 -0.81 -5.09
N HIS A 208 11.64 -0.19 -3.93
CA HIS A 208 11.62 -0.92 -2.66
C HIS A 208 10.62 -2.09 -2.65
N TYR A 209 9.37 -1.85 -3.06
CA TYR A 209 8.35 -2.91 -3.12
C TYR A 209 8.71 -4.01 -4.11
N LEU A 210 9.23 -3.66 -5.28
CA LEU A 210 9.69 -4.63 -6.27
C LEU A 210 10.84 -5.49 -5.73
N ARG A 211 11.83 -4.89 -5.08
CA ARG A 211 12.93 -5.61 -4.45
C ARG A 211 12.42 -6.56 -3.36
N ARG A 212 11.56 -6.06 -2.47
CA ARG A 212 10.98 -6.85 -1.39
C ARG A 212 10.14 -8.03 -1.90
N SER A 213 9.28 -7.81 -2.90
CA SER A 213 8.46 -8.87 -3.52
C SER A 213 9.34 -9.93 -4.19
N ARG A 214 10.38 -9.51 -4.94
CA ARG A 214 11.34 -10.45 -5.52
C ARG A 214 12.08 -11.27 -4.46
N LEU A 215 12.60 -10.63 -3.41
CA LEU A 215 13.28 -11.33 -2.32
C LEU A 215 12.36 -12.28 -1.55
N ALA A 216 11.09 -11.91 -1.36
CA ALA A 216 10.10 -12.78 -0.75
C ALA A 216 9.86 -14.03 -1.60
N ARG A 217 9.70 -13.87 -2.92
CA ARG A 217 9.58 -14.99 -3.85
C ARG A 217 10.78 -15.92 -3.80
N ILE A 218 12.00 -15.37 -3.74
CA ILE A 218 13.22 -16.17 -3.58
C ILE A 218 13.16 -16.96 -2.28
N LYS A 219 12.82 -16.28 -1.18
CA LYS A 219 12.69 -16.94 0.11
C LYS A 219 11.72 -18.12 0.02
N ASP A 220 10.58 -17.93 -0.64
CA ASP A 220 9.57 -18.98 -0.83
C ASP A 220 10.12 -20.14 -1.69
N GLU A 221 10.73 -19.86 -2.84
CA GLU A 221 11.37 -20.86 -3.72
C GLU A 221 12.45 -21.67 -2.97
N VAL A 222 13.22 -21.01 -2.12
CA VAL A 222 14.24 -21.64 -1.29
C VAL A 222 13.63 -22.51 -0.22
N THR A 223 12.58 -22.02 0.44
CA THR A 223 11.91 -22.77 1.50
C THR A 223 11.15 -23.99 0.97
N GLN A 224 10.62 -23.92 -0.25
CA GLN A 224 9.94 -25.05 -0.92
C GLN A 224 10.90 -26.17 -1.34
N ASN A 225 12.20 -25.88 -1.48
CA ASN A 225 13.22 -26.91 -1.71
C ASN A 225 13.58 -27.67 -0.43
N LEU A 226 12.98 -27.36 0.73
CA LEU A 226 13.12 -28.19 1.92
C LEU A 226 12.22 -29.43 1.77
N PRO A 227 12.72 -30.63 2.12
CA PRO A 227 11.86 -31.79 2.23
C PRO A 227 10.80 -31.51 3.30
N ASP A 228 9.53 -31.66 2.96
CA ASP A 228 8.45 -31.70 3.94
C ASP A 228 8.81 -32.77 4.97
N SER A 229 8.72 -32.42 6.25
CA SER A 229 9.08 -33.27 7.41
C SER A 229 8.31 -34.61 7.50
N GLY A 230 7.56 -35.00 6.47
CA GLY A 230 6.77 -36.23 6.37
C GLY A 230 7.06 -37.12 5.15
N SER A 231 8.00 -36.80 4.26
CA SER A 231 8.36 -37.69 3.14
C SER A 231 9.78 -38.25 3.28
N ASP A 232 9.89 -39.45 3.87
CA ASP A 232 11.15 -40.21 4.09
C ASP A 232 11.89 -40.66 2.81
N THR A 233 11.49 -40.18 1.62
CA THR A 233 12.03 -40.66 0.33
C THR A 233 12.50 -39.55 -0.62
N ALA A 234 12.44 -38.28 -0.22
CA ALA A 234 13.02 -37.22 -1.04
C ALA A 234 14.56 -37.20 -0.87
N PRO A 235 15.35 -37.17 -1.96
CA PRO A 235 16.80 -37.02 -1.86
C PRO A 235 17.10 -35.70 -1.14
N ILE A 236 17.88 -35.78 -0.05
CA ILE A 236 18.34 -34.61 0.70
C ILE A 236 19.08 -33.70 -0.27
N SER A 237 18.60 -32.48 -0.45
CA SER A 237 19.29 -31.48 -1.26
C SER A 237 20.68 -31.21 -0.68
N ASP A 238 21.69 -31.11 -1.55
CA ASP A 238 23.10 -30.78 -1.21
C ASP A 238 23.27 -29.51 -0.35
N ILE A 239 22.28 -28.62 -0.37
CA ILE A 239 22.26 -27.37 0.41
C ILE A 239 20.92 -27.24 1.12
N TYR A 240 20.99 -27.03 2.43
CA TYR A 240 19.83 -26.73 3.27
C TYR A 240 19.89 -25.29 3.76
N VAL A 241 18.96 -24.43 3.34
CA VAL A 241 18.89 -23.04 3.84
C VAL A 241 18.13 -23.03 5.16
N SER A 242 18.84 -22.75 6.25
CA SER A 242 18.26 -22.73 7.60
C SER A 242 17.51 -21.42 7.86
N GLU A 243 18.07 -20.29 7.42
CA GLU A 243 17.49 -18.97 7.68
C GLU A 243 17.71 -18.03 6.48
N PHE A 244 16.66 -17.31 6.11
CA PHE A 244 16.68 -16.26 5.10
C PHE A 244 16.00 -15.03 5.66
N THR A 245 16.80 -14.02 6.01
CA THR A 245 16.32 -12.77 6.61
C THR A 245 16.54 -11.60 5.65
N ILE A 246 15.54 -10.73 5.59
CA ILE A 246 15.49 -9.57 4.70
C ILE A 246 15.36 -8.34 5.59
N ASP A 247 16.25 -7.38 5.41
CA ASP A 247 16.19 -6.09 6.10
C ASP A 247 14.93 -5.28 5.70
N PRO A 248 14.36 -4.44 6.59
CA PRO A 248 13.24 -3.55 6.27
C PRO A 248 13.42 -2.68 5.02
N GLU A 249 14.63 -2.27 4.63
CA GLU A 249 14.86 -1.52 3.39
C GLU A 249 14.96 -2.42 2.14
N ALA A 250 15.04 -3.74 2.35
CA ALA A 250 15.30 -4.75 1.31
C ALA A 250 16.64 -4.52 0.57
N ARG A 251 17.64 -3.98 1.28
CA ARG A 251 19.01 -3.77 0.79
C ARG A 251 20.02 -4.77 1.30
N LEU A 252 19.76 -5.35 2.47
CA LEU A 252 20.62 -6.37 3.03
C LEU A 252 19.82 -7.67 3.15
N VAL A 253 20.42 -8.74 2.64
CA VAL A 253 19.89 -10.09 2.78
C VAL A 253 20.93 -10.92 3.49
N GLU A 254 20.50 -11.60 4.54
CA GLU A 254 21.33 -12.57 5.23
C GLU A 254 20.76 -13.97 4.99
N VAL A 255 21.61 -14.84 4.46
CA VAL A 255 21.29 -16.23 4.15
C VAL A 255 22.20 -17.13 4.97
N ARG A 256 21.64 -18.05 5.73
CA ARG A 256 22.37 -19.11 6.42
C ARG A 256 22.00 -20.45 5.83
N TRP A 257 23.00 -21.24 5.50
CA TRP A 257 22.80 -22.59 4.97
C TRP A 257 23.79 -23.59 5.54
N LEU A 258 23.38 -24.84 5.49
CA LEU A 258 24.17 -26.03 5.82
C LEU A 258 24.57 -26.70 4.50
N ASP A 259 25.84 -27.07 4.42
CA ASP A 259 26.38 -27.87 3.33
C ASP A 259 26.42 -29.34 3.76
N THR A 260 25.71 -30.22 3.05
CA THR A 260 25.68 -31.64 3.38
C THR A 260 26.85 -32.42 2.75
N ASN A 261 27.55 -31.84 1.77
CA ASN A 261 28.61 -32.52 1.02
C ASN A 261 29.98 -32.51 1.71
N VAL A 262 30.32 -31.44 2.44
CA VAL A 262 31.63 -31.30 3.09
C VAL A 262 31.61 -31.88 4.51
N HIS A 263 30.72 -31.36 5.37
CA HIS A 263 30.35 -31.95 6.66
C HIS A 263 28.97 -31.42 7.04
N ILE A 264 28.03 -32.29 7.44
CA ILE A 264 26.65 -31.96 7.87
C ILE A 264 26.58 -30.83 8.92
N THR A 265 27.67 -30.57 9.65
CA THR A 265 27.77 -29.55 10.69
C THR A 265 28.24 -28.16 10.22
N THR A 266 28.71 -28.03 8.98
CA THR A 266 29.35 -26.79 8.52
C THR A 266 28.31 -25.72 8.27
N LYS A 267 28.33 -24.67 9.10
CA LYS A 267 27.41 -23.54 8.99
C LYS A 267 28.03 -22.45 8.15
N ARG A 268 27.37 -22.12 7.04
CA ARG A 268 27.74 -21.01 6.17
C ARG A 268 26.73 -19.88 6.28
N GLN A 269 27.24 -18.66 6.15
CA GLN A 269 26.47 -17.44 6.22
C GLN A 269 26.92 -16.51 5.11
N ALA A 270 25.97 -15.94 4.37
CA ALA A 270 26.21 -14.90 3.39
C ALA A 270 25.46 -13.63 3.76
N TRP A 271 26.15 -12.50 3.58
CA TRP A 271 25.52 -11.19 3.52
C TRP A 271 25.58 -10.67 2.10
N ILE A 272 24.41 -10.33 1.56
CA ILE A 272 24.23 -9.79 0.22
C ILE A 272 23.73 -8.36 0.38
N ALA A 273 24.57 -7.40 -0.01
CA ALA A 273 24.21 -5.99 -0.10
C ALA A 273 23.71 -5.68 -1.51
N LEU A 274 22.57 -4.99 -1.59
CA LEU A 274 21.87 -4.66 -2.82
C LEU A 274 21.84 -3.14 -3.02
N THR A 275 22.01 -2.75 -4.27
CA THR A 275 21.79 -1.39 -4.76
C THR A 275 20.31 -1.02 -4.70
N GLU A 276 20.00 0.27 -4.92
CA GLU A 276 18.62 0.77 -4.96
C GLU A 276 17.77 0.12 -6.05
N GLU A 277 18.38 -0.20 -7.19
CA GLU A 277 17.75 -0.87 -8.32
C GLU A 277 17.68 -2.40 -8.15
N GLY A 278 18.42 -2.96 -7.17
CA GLY A 278 18.43 -4.39 -6.87
C GLY A 278 19.62 -5.18 -7.43
N GLY A 279 20.57 -4.54 -8.10
CA GLY A 279 21.87 -5.15 -8.40
C GLY A 279 22.66 -5.47 -7.11
N ILE A 280 23.54 -6.47 -7.13
CA ILE A 280 24.43 -6.77 -6.00
C ILE A 280 25.54 -5.73 -5.91
N GLU A 281 25.62 -5.03 -4.79
CA GLU A 281 26.72 -4.12 -4.47
C GLU A 281 27.89 -4.88 -3.82
N GLY A 282 27.56 -5.82 -2.93
CA GLY A 282 28.54 -6.60 -2.18
C GLY A 282 28.00 -7.97 -1.78
N LEU A 283 28.91 -8.94 -1.72
CA LEU A 283 28.64 -10.27 -1.20
C LEU A 283 29.80 -10.66 -0.30
N ILE A 284 29.48 -11.11 0.90
CA ILE A 284 30.44 -11.63 1.89
C ILE A 284 29.96 -13.02 2.29
N VAL A 285 30.83 -14.02 2.19
CA VAL A 285 30.53 -15.39 2.65
C VAL A 285 31.46 -15.74 3.81
N LYS A 286 30.89 -16.29 4.87
CA LYS A 286 31.63 -16.83 6.01
C LYS A 286 31.28 -18.29 6.27
N GLU A 287 32.28 -19.05 6.69
CA GLU A 287 32.19 -20.40 7.21
C GLU A 287 32.90 -20.40 8.57
N ASP A 288 32.23 -20.83 9.63
CA ASP A 288 32.77 -20.81 10.99
C ASP A 288 33.43 -19.47 11.38
N ASN A 289 32.76 -18.38 10.99
CA ASN A 289 33.17 -16.98 11.18
C ASN A 289 34.45 -16.55 10.41
N ARG A 290 34.98 -17.38 9.52
CA ARG A 290 36.07 -17.03 8.60
C ARG A 290 35.53 -16.68 7.23
N ARG A 291 36.03 -15.60 6.64
CA ARG A 291 35.62 -15.15 5.31
C ARG A 291 36.19 -16.07 4.24
N ILE A 292 35.35 -16.51 3.31
CA ILE A 292 35.75 -17.37 2.19
C ILE A 292 35.66 -16.59 0.87
N LEU A 293 36.82 -16.15 0.38
CA LEU A 293 36.90 -15.39 -0.87
C LEU A 293 36.59 -16.21 -2.12
N HIS A 294 36.97 -17.50 -2.16
CA HIS A 294 36.75 -18.32 -3.37
C HIS A 294 35.24 -18.52 -3.65
N MET A 295 34.45 -18.80 -2.61
CA MET A 295 32.99 -18.89 -2.72
C MET A 295 32.36 -17.56 -3.12
N GLU A 296 32.84 -16.44 -2.57
CA GLU A 296 32.38 -15.12 -3.00
C GLU A 296 32.58 -14.89 -4.50
N MET A 297 33.73 -15.31 -5.06
CA MET A 297 33.99 -15.20 -6.49
C MET A 297 33.14 -16.16 -7.32
N GLN A 298 32.93 -17.40 -6.85
CA GLN A 298 32.07 -18.37 -7.53
C GLN A 298 30.61 -17.93 -7.58
N ILE A 299 30.08 -17.37 -6.49
CA ILE A 299 28.69 -16.89 -6.43
C ILE A 299 28.51 -15.62 -7.26
N LYS A 300 29.51 -14.74 -7.30
CA LYS A 300 29.51 -13.56 -8.17
C LYS A 300 29.52 -13.96 -9.65
N GLY A 301 30.27 -15.00 -10.00
CA GLY A 301 30.49 -15.40 -11.39
C GLY A 301 31.55 -14.52 -12.07
N THR A 302 31.97 -14.94 -13.27
CA THR A 302 33.05 -14.28 -14.04
C THR A 302 32.65 -12.91 -14.58
N ASP A 303 31.36 -12.71 -14.82
CA ASP A 303 30.83 -11.50 -15.46
C ASP A 303 30.31 -10.49 -14.43
N TRP A 304 30.69 -10.66 -13.16
CA TRP A 304 30.24 -9.76 -12.09
C TRP A 304 30.91 -8.40 -12.22
N VAL A 305 30.10 -7.40 -12.58
CA VAL A 305 30.48 -6.00 -12.51
C VAL A 305 29.80 -5.39 -11.29
N ARG A 306 30.60 -4.84 -10.37
CA ARG A 306 30.09 -4.14 -9.18
C ARG A 306 29.15 -3.03 -9.62
N GLY A 307 27.90 -3.06 -9.15
CA GLY A 307 26.92 -2.04 -9.46
C GLY A 307 26.44 -2.07 -10.92
N ALA A 308 26.62 -3.19 -11.64
CA ALA A 308 25.87 -3.40 -12.87
C ALA A 308 24.38 -3.26 -12.57
N THR A 309 23.76 -2.30 -13.24
CA THR A 309 22.35 -1.92 -13.18
C THR A 309 21.42 -3.00 -13.74
N ASP A 310 21.96 -4.15 -14.14
CA ASP A 310 21.19 -5.20 -14.82
C ASP A 310 20.35 -6.00 -13.81
N SER A 311 19.15 -5.46 -13.59
CA SER A 311 17.86 -6.17 -13.50
C SER A 311 17.68 -7.25 -12.41
N MET A 312 18.50 -7.36 -11.38
CA MET A 312 18.43 -8.54 -10.50
C MET A 312 18.46 -9.89 -11.26
N ASP A 313 18.97 -9.92 -12.49
CA ASP A 313 19.04 -11.14 -13.32
C ASP A 313 20.07 -12.13 -12.76
N TRP A 314 20.84 -11.71 -11.76
CA TRP A 314 21.66 -12.56 -10.90
C TRP A 314 20.84 -13.41 -9.92
N ILE A 315 19.55 -13.14 -9.73
CA ILE A 315 18.68 -13.93 -8.84
C ILE A 315 18.47 -15.34 -9.42
N PRO A 316 17.99 -15.49 -10.67
CA PRO A 316 17.95 -16.80 -11.32
C PRO A 316 19.36 -17.42 -11.33
N GLY A 317 19.50 -18.57 -10.68
CA GLY A 317 20.77 -19.27 -10.59
C GLY A 317 21.66 -18.87 -9.39
N LEU A 318 21.26 -17.96 -8.50
CA LEU A 318 21.98 -17.76 -7.22
C LEU A 318 22.11 -19.09 -6.46
N PHE A 319 21.03 -19.85 -6.37
CA PHE A 319 21.03 -21.17 -5.72
C PHE A 319 21.81 -22.21 -6.50
N GLN A 320 21.80 -22.13 -7.84
CA GLN A 320 22.62 -23.00 -8.67
C GLN A 320 24.11 -22.71 -8.49
N ARG A 321 24.49 -21.43 -8.34
CA ARG A 321 25.84 -21.00 -8.02
C ARG A 321 26.25 -21.32 -6.59
N LEU A 322 25.33 -21.24 -5.62
CA LEU A 322 25.54 -21.72 -4.26
C LEU A 322 25.80 -23.24 -4.27
N LYS A 323 25.00 -24.01 -5.02
CA LYS A 323 25.21 -25.46 -5.23
C LYS A 323 26.55 -25.77 -5.90
N TRP A 324 27.01 -24.95 -6.83
CA TRP A 324 28.35 -25.14 -7.42
C TRP A 324 29.48 -24.82 -6.44
N SER A 325 29.28 -23.87 -5.53
CA SER A 325 30.28 -23.49 -4.53
C SER A 325 30.47 -24.51 -3.39
N SER A 326 29.55 -25.47 -3.24
CA SER A 326 29.70 -26.57 -2.27
C SER A 326 30.52 -27.75 -2.80
N HIS A 327 30.88 -27.76 -4.10
CA HIS A 327 31.79 -28.78 -4.62
C HIS A 327 33.25 -28.41 -4.32
N PRO A 328 34.01 -29.27 -3.60
CA PRO A 328 35.44 -29.08 -3.44
C PRO A 328 36.13 -29.14 -4.80
N LEU A 329 37.04 -28.19 -5.05
CA LEU A 329 37.94 -28.17 -6.21
C LEU A 329 38.96 -29.30 -6.15
#